data_AF-A0A6V7LIC2-F1
#
_entry.id   AF-A0A6V7LIC2-F1
#
_cell.length_a   1.000
_cell.length_b   1.000
_cell.length_c   1.000
_cell.angle_alpha   90.00
_cell.angle_beta   90.00
_cell.angle_gamma   90.00
#
_symmetry.space_group_name_H-M   'P 1'
#
loop_
_entity.id
_entity.type
_entity.pdbx_description
1 polymer ?
#
loop_
_entity_poly.entity_id
_entity_poly.type
_entity_poly.pdbx_seq_one_letter_code
_entity_poly.pdbx_strand_id
1 'polypeptide(L)'
;LDAAKHMWPQDLAIIYTRLKDLNTDAGFAPKSRPFYYLEVIDFGTEAVKKQEYTGIGRVIEFTYGIVLGNMFRGSEPLNDLRNWGNGWGLANSGDALVMIDNHDNQRGHGGGGTAILTYKVPKLYK
;
A
#
# COMPACT_ATOMS: atom_id res chain seq x y z
N LEU A 1 -8.54 -5.43 1.73
CA LEU A 1 -8.97 -6.48 0.80
C LEU A 1 -7.73 -7.21 0.34
N ASP A 2 -7.62 -8.47 0.71
CA ASP A 2 -6.54 -9.39 0.32
C ASP A 2 -6.57 -9.65 -1.19
N ALA A 3 -5.39 -9.87 -1.79
CA ALA A 3 -5.25 -10.32 -3.18
C ALA A 3 -6.05 -9.50 -4.21
N ALA A 4 -6.27 -8.20 -3.96
CA ALA A 4 -7.15 -7.36 -4.77
C ALA A 4 -6.70 -7.24 -6.22
N LYS A 5 -5.38 -7.35 -6.48
CA LYS A 5 -4.78 -7.42 -7.82
C LYS A 5 -5.39 -8.51 -8.72
N HIS A 6 -5.93 -9.58 -8.12
CA HIS A 6 -6.47 -10.74 -8.81
C HIS A 6 -7.99 -10.66 -9.04
N MET A 7 -8.60 -9.51 -8.74
CA MET A 7 -10.02 -9.24 -8.96
C MET A 7 -10.18 -8.05 -9.90
N TRP A 8 -11.15 -8.12 -10.81
CA TRP A 8 -11.44 -6.97 -11.66
C TRP A 8 -11.88 -5.76 -10.80
N PRO A 9 -11.33 -4.56 -11.03
CA PRO A 9 -11.73 -3.35 -10.29
C PRO A 9 -13.26 -3.13 -10.32
N GLN A 10 -13.91 -3.45 -11.43
CA GLN A 10 -15.36 -3.31 -11.60
C GLN A 10 -16.15 -4.24 -10.67
N ASP A 11 -15.70 -5.48 -10.50
CA ASP A 11 -16.35 -6.44 -9.59
C ASP A 11 -16.24 -5.96 -8.14
N LEU A 12 -15.08 -5.42 -7.75
CA LEU A 12 -14.86 -4.83 -6.43
C LEU A 12 -15.74 -3.62 -6.18
N ALA A 13 -15.84 -2.71 -7.16
CA ALA A 13 -16.70 -1.54 -7.06
C ALA A 13 -18.16 -1.98 -6.82
N ILE A 14 -18.65 -2.97 -7.56
CA ILE A 14 -20.01 -3.52 -7.40
C ILE A 14 -20.19 -4.11 -5.99
N ILE A 15 -19.26 -4.92 -5.49
CA ILE A 15 -19.32 -5.48 -4.14
C ILE A 15 -19.43 -4.34 -3.10
N TYR A 16 -18.59 -3.31 -3.22
CA TYR A 16 -18.56 -2.21 -2.27
C TYR A 16 -19.82 -1.36 -2.27
N THR A 17 -20.55 -1.24 -3.39
CA THR A 17 -21.86 -0.57 -3.40
C THR A 17 -22.92 -1.31 -2.59
N ARG A 18 -22.75 -2.62 -2.34
CA ARG A 18 -23.71 -3.46 -1.60
C ARG A 18 -23.40 -3.56 -0.12
N LEU A 19 -22.25 -3.05 0.33
CA LEU A 19 -21.91 -3.04 1.75
C LEU A 19 -22.79 -2.06 2.51
N LYS A 20 -23.14 -2.40 3.75
CA LYS A 20 -23.84 -1.50 4.67
C LYS A 20 -22.91 -0.38 5.13
N ASP A 21 -23.51 0.72 5.56
CA ASP A 21 -22.80 1.75 6.31
C ASP A 21 -22.35 1.20 7.67
N LEU A 22 -21.35 1.84 8.28
CA LEU A 22 -20.82 1.48 9.59
C LEU A 22 -21.85 1.71 10.69
N ASN A 23 -21.78 0.88 11.73
CA ASN A 23 -22.77 0.88 12.81
C ASN A 23 -22.68 2.15 13.67
N THR A 24 -23.78 2.90 13.78
CA THR A 24 -23.85 4.10 14.63
C THR A 24 -23.69 3.78 16.11
N ASP A 25 -24.09 2.58 16.56
CA ASP A 25 -23.92 2.16 17.97
C ASP A 25 -22.45 1.96 18.34
N ALA A 26 -21.57 1.77 17.35
CA ALA A 26 -20.12 1.73 17.53
C ALA A 26 -19.46 3.12 17.48
N GLY A 27 -20.25 4.21 17.45
CA GLY A 27 -19.76 5.58 17.47
C GLY A 27 -19.48 6.20 16.09
N PHE A 28 -19.85 5.53 15.00
CA PHE A 28 -19.72 6.10 13.65
C PHE A 28 -20.86 7.08 13.35
N ALA A 29 -20.58 8.15 12.60
CA ALA A 29 -21.63 9.06 12.14
C ALA A 29 -22.58 8.34 11.16
N PRO A 30 -23.86 8.75 11.07
CA PRO A 30 -24.79 8.20 10.08
C PRO A 30 -24.22 8.28 8.67
N LYS A 31 -24.45 7.24 7.86
CA LYS A 31 -23.94 7.11 6.47
C LYS A 31 -22.42 7.02 6.32
N SER A 32 -21.68 6.72 7.39
CA SER A 32 -20.24 6.45 7.31
C SER A 32 -19.99 5.16 6.52
N ARG A 33 -19.30 5.26 5.38
CA ARG A 33 -18.87 4.06 4.62
C ARG A 33 -17.66 3.39 5.28
N PRO A 34 -17.53 2.06 5.18
CA PRO A 34 -16.29 1.38 5.56
C PRO A 34 -15.08 1.95 4.83
N PHE A 35 -13.94 1.99 5.51
CA PHE A 35 -12.68 2.36 4.89
C PHE A 35 -12.08 1.15 4.17
N TYR A 36 -11.80 1.30 2.87
CA TYR A 36 -11.22 0.25 2.05
C TYR A 36 -9.75 0.55 1.76
N TYR A 37 -8.90 -0.43 2.02
CA TYR A 37 -7.57 -0.50 1.44
C TYR A 37 -7.40 -1.83 0.71
N LEU A 38 -6.74 -1.81 -0.42
CA LEU A 38 -6.65 -2.90 -1.39
C LEU A 38 -5.20 -3.33 -1.52
N GLU A 39 -4.95 -4.63 -1.40
CA GLU A 39 -3.65 -5.22 -1.64
C GLU A 39 -3.43 -5.40 -3.15
N VAL A 40 -2.68 -4.47 -3.73
CA VAL A 40 -2.27 -4.52 -5.14
C VAL A 40 -0.75 -4.36 -5.20
N ILE A 41 -0.04 -5.48 -5.31
CA ILE A 41 1.41 -5.47 -5.47
C ILE A 41 1.73 -5.01 -6.90
N ASP A 42 2.24 -3.80 -7.06
CA ASP A 42 2.65 -3.22 -8.35
C ASP A 42 3.96 -2.44 -8.21
N PHE A 43 5.02 -2.98 -8.83
CA PHE A 43 6.36 -2.39 -8.89
C PHE A 43 6.63 -1.62 -10.20
N GLY A 44 5.61 -1.41 -11.02
CA GLY A 44 5.68 -0.60 -12.24
C GLY A 44 5.94 -1.38 -13.53
N THR A 45 6.33 -2.65 -13.47
CA THR A 45 6.68 -3.47 -14.65
C THR A 45 5.55 -4.36 -15.18
N GLU A 46 4.46 -4.50 -14.43
CA GLU A 46 3.39 -5.45 -14.75
C GLU A 46 2.21 -4.78 -15.47
N ALA A 47 1.36 -5.57 -16.12
CA ALA A 47 0.20 -5.04 -16.86
C ALA A 47 -0.86 -4.42 -15.94
N VAL A 48 -1.13 -5.05 -14.80
CA VAL A 48 -2.08 -4.56 -13.79
C VAL A 48 -1.41 -3.46 -12.99
N LYS A 49 -2.03 -2.28 -12.94
CA LYS A 49 -1.53 -1.09 -12.27
C LYS A 49 -2.35 -0.76 -11.03
N LYS A 50 -1.69 -0.33 -9.96
CA LYS A 50 -2.38 0.12 -8.72
C LYS A 50 -3.35 1.28 -8.95
N GLN A 51 -3.08 2.14 -9.93
CA GLN A 51 -3.95 3.27 -10.31
C GLN A 51 -5.33 2.82 -10.83
N GLU A 52 -5.48 1.57 -11.27
CA GLU A 52 -6.79 1.03 -11.66
C GLU A 52 -7.75 0.88 -10.45
N TYR A 53 -7.22 0.90 -9.22
CA TYR A 53 -7.96 0.63 -7.99
C TYR A 53 -8.17 1.86 -7.09
N THR A 54 -7.46 2.98 -7.34
CA THR A 54 -7.49 4.16 -6.45
C THR A 54 -8.85 4.86 -6.41
N GLY A 55 -9.70 4.68 -7.43
CA GLY A 55 -11.09 5.16 -7.41
C GLY A 55 -12.06 4.35 -6.54
N ILE A 56 -11.62 3.20 -6.02
CA ILE A 56 -12.46 2.24 -5.27
C ILE A 56 -12.10 2.24 -3.78
N GLY A 57 -10.83 2.49 -3.47
CA GLY A 57 -10.30 2.62 -2.12
C GLY A 57 -8.82 2.93 -2.17
N ARG A 58 -8.16 2.97 -1.01
CA ARG A 58 -6.71 3.17 -0.98
C ARG A 58 -5.98 1.91 -1.44
N VAL A 59 -4.81 2.06 -2.03
CA VAL A 59 -3.95 0.94 -2.42
C VAL A 59 -2.75 0.84 -1.48
N ILE A 60 -2.32 -0.38 -1.18
CA ILE A 60 -1.06 -0.60 -0.46
C ILE A 60 0.10 -0.21 -1.39
N GLU A 61 0.88 0.79 -1.00
CA GLU A 61 2.02 1.27 -1.78
C GLU A 61 3.29 0.49 -1.42
N PHE A 62 3.46 -0.69 -2.03
CA PHE A 62 4.60 -1.58 -1.74
C PHE A 62 5.96 -0.98 -2.14
N THR A 63 6.01 -0.07 -3.11
CA THR A 63 7.25 0.64 -3.47
C THR A 63 7.78 1.47 -2.31
N TYR A 64 6.91 1.90 -1.39
CA TYR A 64 7.29 2.75 -0.26
C TYR A 64 8.35 2.10 0.65
N GLY A 65 8.07 0.87 1.11
CA GLY A 65 8.99 0.13 1.97
C GLY A 65 10.29 -0.27 1.27
N ILE A 66 10.25 -0.53 -0.04
CA ILE A 66 11.43 -0.87 -0.84
C ILE A 66 12.38 0.31 -0.95
N VAL A 67 11.87 1.49 -1.33
CA VAL A 67 12.70 2.69 -1.50
C VAL A 67 13.35 3.08 -0.17
N LEU A 68 12.57 3.16 0.90
CA LEU A 68 13.12 3.48 2.22
C LEU A 68 14.13 2.41 2.67
N GLY A 69 13.85 1.13 2.39
CA GLY A 69 14.77 0.05 2.68
C GLY A 69 16.13 0.20 1.99
N ASN A 70 16.14 0.51 0.70
CA ASN A 70 17.38 0.76 -0.06
C ASN A 70 18.14 1.97 0.46
N MET A 71 17.43 3.07 0.76
CA MET A 71 18.03 4.32 1.25
C MET A 71 18.70 4.14 2.61
N PHE A 72 18.01 3.51 3.57
CA PHE A 72 18.55 3.31 4.93
C PHE A 72 19.62 2.21 4.99
N ARG A 73 19.68 1.30 4.01
CA ARG A 73 20.79 0.35 3.84
C ARG A 73 22.01 0.98 3.16
N GLY A 74 21.91 2.22 2.69
CA GLY A 74 22.97 2.91 1.95
C GLY A 74 23.15 2.42 0.52
N SER A 75 22.16 1.70 -0.04
CA SER A 75 22.16 1.33 -1.45
C SER A 75 21.82 2.51 -2.35
N GLU A 76 21.11 3.51 -1.82
CA GLU A 76 20.77 4.77 -2.47
C GLU A 76 20.98 5.97 -1.50
N PRO A 77 21.22 7.19 -1.99
CA PRO A 77 21.51 8.35 -1.12
C PRO A 77 20.27 8.89 -0.40
N LEU A 78 20.31 8.97 0.94
CA LEU A 78 19.22 9.55 1.75
C LEU A 78 18.79 10.97 1.34
N ASN A 79 19.71 11.76 0.76
CA ASN A 79 19.42 13.11 0.28
C ASN A 79 18.33 13.16 -0.81
N ASP A 80 18.12 12.06 -1.53
CA ASP A 80 17.11 11.98 -2.57
C ASP A 80 15.69 11.96 -1.99
N LEU A 81 15.52 11.63 -0.71
CA LEU A 81 14.21 11.71 -0.05
C LEU A 81 13.68 13.14 0.14
N ARG A 82 14.46 14.18 -0.18
CA ARG A 82 14.03 15.58 -0.09
C ARG A 82 12.76 15.91 -0.88
N ASN A 83 12.48 15.16 -1.96
CA ASN A 83 11.27 15.28 -2.77
C ASN A 83 10.51 13.94 -2.83
N TRP A 84 10.63 13.11 -1.80
CA TRP A 84 9.95 11.82 -1.71
C TRP A 84 8.43 11.99 -1.84
N GLY A 85 7.81 11.17 -2.69
CA GLY A 85 6.38 11.27 -3.00
C GLY A 85 6.13 11.53 -4.49
N ASN A 86 5.52 12.68 -4.80
CA ASN A 86 5.11 13.03 -6.16
C ASN A 86 6.33 13.03 -7.12
N GLY A 87 6.23 12.28 -8.22
CA GLY A 87 7.31 12.10 -9.20
C GLY A 87 8.06 10.77 -9.08
N TRP A 88 7.86 10.03 -7.99
CA TRP A 88 8.48 8.70 -7.77
C TRP A 88 7.62 7.52 -8.25
N GLY A 89 6.55 7.79 -9.01
CA GLY A 89 5.61 6.75 -9.46
C GLY A 89 4.77 6.11 -8.35
N LEU A 90 4.72 6.74 -7.17
CA LEU A 90 3.84 6.34 -6.08
C LEU A 90 2.39 6.73 -6.38
N ALA A 91 1.44 6.03 -5.77
CA ALA A 91 0.08 6.49 -5.66
C ALA A 91 0.03 7.85 -4.95
N ASN A 92 -0.96 8.68 -5.30
CA ASN A 92 -1.16 9.97 -4.64
C ASN A 92 -1.35 9.75 -3.12
N SER A 93 -0.92 10.70 -2.30
CA SER A 93 -0.98 10.56 -0.84
C SER A 93 -2.39 10.26 -0.30
N GLY A 94 -3.45 10.76 -0.95
CA GLY A 94 -4.84 10.48 -0.56
C GLY A 94 -5.30 9.05 -0.86
N ASP A 95 -4.63 8.40 -1.80
CA ASP A 95 -4.95 7.08 -2.33
C ASP A 95 -4.03 5.98 -1.79
N ALA A 96 -3.00 6.34 -1.02
CA ALA A 96 -1.98 5.41 -0.55
C ALA A 96 -2.22 4.95 0.90
N LEU A 97 -2.00 3.66 1.14
CA LEU A 97 -1.66 3.11 2.44
C LEU A 97 -0.19 2.68 2.39
N VAL A 98 0.63 3.27 3.25
CA VAL A 98 2.09 3.06 3.27
C VAL A 98 2.51 2.21 4.46
N MET A 99 3.61 1.49 4.30
CA MET A 99 4.20 0.62 5.32
C MET A 99 5.70 0.41 5.02
N ILE A 100 6.48 0.09 6.05
CA ILE A 100 7.89 -0.32 5.88
C ILE A 100 7.95 -1.80 5.50
N ASP A 101 7.23 -2.63 6.26
CA ASP A 101 7.04 -4.05 6.03
C ASP A 101 5.59 -4.47 6.31
N ASN A 102 5.21 -5.65 5.84
CA ASN A 102 3.96 -6.32 6.15
C ASN A 102 4.23 -7.76 6.60
N HIS A 103 3.17 -8.50 6.90
CA HIS A 103 3.28 -9.88 7.38
C HIS A 103 3.91 -10.84 6.34
N ASP A 104 3.81 -10.57 5.04
CA ASP A 104 4.41 -11.41 3.98
C ASP A 104 5.89 -11.07 3.75
N ASN A 105 6.18 -9.81 3.44
CA ASN A 105 7.50 -9.39 2.98
C ASN A 105 8.54 -9.42 4.11
N GLN A 106 8.12 -9.33 5.38
CA GLN A 106 9.02 -9.53 6.51
C GLN A 106 9.49 -10.99 6.67
N ARG A 107 8.86 -11.92 5.95
CA ARG A 107 9.19 -13.35 5.88
C ARG A 107 9.72 -13.77 4.50
N GLY A 108 9.93 -12.82 3.59
CA GLY A 108 10.43 -13.08 2.24
C GLY A 108 9.36 -13.52 1.24
N HIS A 109 8.07 -13.40 1.57
CA HIS A 109 6.98 -13.62 0.62
C HIS A 109 6.52 -12.31 -0.02
N GLY A 110 5.87 -12.39 -1.18
CA GLY A 110 5.46 -11.21 -1.93
C GLY A 110 6.64 -10.57 -2.66
N GLY A 111 6.80 -9.24 -2.53
CA GLY A 111 7.86 -8.50 -3.20
C GLY A 111 8.67 -7.58 -2.29
N GLY A 112 9.79 -7.07 -2.82
CA GLY A 112 10.73 -6.19 -2.12
C GLY A 112 11.98 -6.87 -1.54
N GLY A 113 11.97 -8.20 -1.37
CA GLY A 113 13.17 -8.99 -1.08
C GLY A 113 14.01 -8.44 0.08
N THR A 114 15.34 -8.37 -0.11
CA THR A 114 16.28 -7.91 0.91
C THR A 114 16.22 -6.41 1.20
N ALA A 115 15.53 -5.62 0.36
CA ALA A 115 15.37 -4.19 0.59
C ALA A 115 14.55 -3.95 1.86
N ILE A 116 13.50 -4.75 2.07
CA ILE A 116 12.56 -4.59 3.19
C ILE A 116 13.29 -4.59 4.53
N LEU A 117 13.03 -3.53 5.31
CA LEU A 117 13.50 -3.42 6.69
C LEU A 117 12.46 -4.07 7.60
N THR A 118 12.93 -4.83 8.57
CA THR A 118 12.08 -5.55 9.50
C THR A 118 12.65 -5.43 10.91
N TYR A 119 11.89 -5.89 11.90
CA TYR A 119 12.37 -5.98 13.27
C TYR A 119 13.68 -6.77 13.45
N LYS A 120 14.06 -7.63 12.49
CA LYS A 120 15.32 -8.41 12.50
C LYS A 120 16.57 -7.55 12.25
N VAL A 121 16.41 -6.33 11.73
CA VAL A 121 17.48 -5.33 11.54
C VAL A 121 17.15 -4.04 12.31
N PRO A 122 17.04 -4.11 13.64
CA PRO A 122 16.37 -3.08 14.44
C PRO A 122 17.01 -1.70 14.34
N LYS A 123 18.34 -1.60 14.18
CA LYS A 123 19.04 -0.32 14.05
C LYS A 123 18.61 0.50 12.83
N LEU A 124 18.22 -0.17 11.74
CA LEU A 124 17.77 0.50 10.51
C LEU A 124 16.25 0.69 10.49
N TYR A 125 15.52 -0.09 11.29
CA TYR A 125 14.06 -0.15 11.28
C TYR A 125 13.39 0.73 12.35
N LYS A 126 14.09 1.03 13.45
CA LYS A 126 13.57 1.78 14.61
C LYS A 126 14.18 3.16 14.73
#